data_AF-A0A6I4WFY1-F1
#
_entry.id   AF-A0A6I4WFY1-F1
#
_cell.length_a   1.000
_cell.length_b   1.000
_cell.length_c   1.000
_cell.angle_alpha   90.00
_cell.angle_beta   90.00
_cell.angle_gamma   90.00
#
_symmetry.space_group_name_H-M   'P 1'
#
loop_
_entity.id
_entity.type
_entity.pdbx_description
1 polymer ?
#
loop_
_entity_poly.entity_id
_entity_poly.type
_entity_poly.pdbx_seq_one_letter_code
_entity_poly.pdbx_strand_id
1 'polypeptide(L)'
;MKHPVDDALARDGALGGPGADKMTGAKHAFRSAARLGIKATAARSSDLEKEHNALARRLLGRHDDHLRFTVDARVPFDNNAAEREIPMIKIRQKISGCLRTLTGAEQFVAFRSYLATTAKHGVDLFDALTQLANHRRWMPSTA
;
A
#
# COMPACT_ATOMS: atom_id res chain seq x y z
N MET A 1 13.70 11.58 -8.94
CA MET A 1 12.80 10.61 -9.62
C MET A 1 11.75 9.97 -8.68
N LYS A 2 11.97 9.86 -7.36
CA LYS A 2 10.94 9.36 -6.40
C LYS A 2 9.86 10.39 -6.02
N HIS A 3 10.21 11.66 -5.84
CA HIS A 3 9.26 12.74 -5.53
C HIS A 3 8.18 13.06 -6.60
N PRO A 4 8.47 13.05 -7.92
CA PRO A 4 7.46 13.46 -8.91
C PRO A 4 6.33 12.45 -9.11
N VAL A 5 6.50 11.18 -8.71
CA VAL A 5 5.44 10.16 -8.83
C VAL A 5 4.42 10.32 -7.70
N ASP A 6 4.90 10.56 -6.48
CA ASP A 6 4.08 10.82 -5.30
C ASP A 6 3.28 12.13 -5.46
N ASP A 7 3.91 13.19 -6.01
CA ASP A 7 3.26 14.49 -6.24
C ASP A 7 2.24 14.47 -7.40
N ALA A 8 2.45 13.63 -8.42
CA ALA A 8 1.54 13.47 -9.56
C ALA A 8 0.31 12.59 -9.24
N LEU A 9 0.44 11.65 -8.29
CA LEU A 9 -0.71 10.87 -7.80
C LEU A 9 -1.65 11.69 -6.91
N ALA A 10 -1.19 12.83 -6.37
CA ALA A 10 -1.97 13.73 -5.52
C ALA A 10 -2.71 14.82 -6.31
N ARG A 11 -2.40 15.04 -7.59
CA ARG A 11 -2.97 16.12 -8.41
C ARG A 11 -3.36 15.55 -9.78
N ASP A 12 -4.66 15.32 -9.95
CA ASP A 12 -5.34 15.03 -11.21
C ASP A 12 -4.80 13.79 -11.95
N GLY A 13 -5.39 12.63 -11.63
CA GLY A 13 -5.05 11.30 -12.14
C GLY A 13 -5.22 11.10 -13.65
N ALA A 14 -4.41 11.79 -14.45
CA ALA A 14 -4.30 11.61 -15.89
C ALA A 14 -2.86 11.25 -16.28
N LEU A 15 -2.38 10.11 -15.77
CA LEU A 15 -1.32 9.41 -16.49
C LEU A 15 -1.96 8.85 -17.76
N GLY A 16 -1.58 9.37 -18.93
CA GLY A 16 -2.02 8.83 -20.22
C GLY A 16 -1.78 7.32 -20.26
N GLY A 17 -2.85 6.55 -20.07
CA GLY A 17 -2.75 5.12 -19.89
C GLY A 17 -2.18 4.44 -21.14
N PRO A 18 -1.46 3.31 -21.00
CA PRO A 18 -1.11 2.50 -22.16
C PRO A 18 -2.37 2.15 -22.95
N GLY A 19 -2.31 2.24 -24.28
CA GLY A 19 -3.45 1.89 -25.15
C GLY A 19 -4.02 0.50 -24.82
N ALA A 20 -5.34 0.35 -24.97
CA ALA A 20 -6.10 -0.81 -24.49
C ALA A 20 -5.51 -2.17 -24.94
N ASP A 21 -4.95 -2.24 -26.14
CA ASP A 21 -4.32 -3.45 -26.69
C ASP A 21 -3.03 -3.82 -25.95
N LYS A 22 -2.19 -2.82 -25.64
CA LYS A 22 -0.96 -3.01 -24.85
C LYS A 22 -1.30 -3.49 -23.44
N MET A 23 -2.33 -2.93 -22.82
CA MET A 23 -2.79 -3.34 -21.49
C MET A 23 -3.34 -4.78 -21.50
N THR A 24 -4.12 -5.13 -22.53
CA THR A 24 -4.62 -6.51 -22.71
C THR A 24 -3.48 -7.51 -22.86
N GLY A 25 -2.48 -7.18 -23.68
CA GLY A 25 -1.26 -7.98 -23.84
C GLY A 25 -0.49 -8.15 -22.53
N ALA A 26 -0.31 -7.07 -21.76
CA ALA A 26 0.38 -7.11 -20.47
C ALA A 26 -0.37 -7.98 -19.43
N LYS A 27 -1.70 -7.83 -19.33
CA LYS A 27 -2.54 -8.67 -18.46
C LYS A 27 -2.46 -10.15 -18.84
N HIS A 28 -2.46 -10.44 -20.14
CA HIS A 28 -2.28 -11.80 -20.63
C HIS A 28 -0.90 -12.36 -20.26
N ALA A 29 0.18 -11.61 -20.49
CA ALA A 29 1.54 -12.01 -20.14
C ALA A 29 1.69 -12.27 -18.63
N PHE A 30 1.14 -11.40 -17.79
CA PHE A 30 1.13 -11.58 -16.33
C PHE A 30 0.47 -12.90 -15.91
N ARG A 31 -0.76 -13.17 -16.40
CA ARG A 31 -1.49 -14.39 -16.07
C ARG A 31 -0.77 -15.64 -16.57
N SER A 32 -0.19 -15.57 -17.77
CA SER A 32 0.59 -16.66 -18.36
C SER A 32 1.86 -16.95 -17.56
N ALA A 33 2.60 -15.93 -17.14
CA ALA A 33 3.76 -16.08 -16.28
C ALA A 33 3.39 -16.73 -14.93
N ALA A 34 2.28 -16.31 -14.30
CA ALA A 34 1.81 -16.93 -13.06
C ALA A 34 1.46 -18.41 -13.26
N ARG A 35 0.78 -18.77 -14.36
CA ARG A 35 0.49 -20.19 -14.69
C ARG A 35 1.74 -21.01 -14.93
N LEU A 36 2.72 -20.45 -15.65
CA LEU A 36 4.01 -21.09 -15.87
C LEU A 36 4.75 -21.30 -14.54
N GLY A 37 4.73 -20.31 -13.64
CA GLY A 37 5.28 -20.42 -12.30
C GLY A 37 4.64 -21.56 -11.50
N ILE A 38 3.31 -21.66 -11.52
CA ILE A 38 2.57 -22.77 -10.86
C ILE A 38 3.00 -24.13 -11.44
N LYS A 39 3.11 -24.25 -12.77
CA LYS A 39 3.50 -25.50 -13.42
C LYS A 39 4.96 -25.87 -13.12
N ALA A 40 5.87 -24.92 -13.21
CA ALA A 40 7.30 -25.11 -12.97
C ALA A 40 7.58 -25.53 -11.53
N THR A 41 6.76 -25.08 -10.58
CA THR A 41 6.92 -25.37 -9.15
C THR A 41 5.89 -26.37 -8.63
N ALA A 42 5.22 -27.14 -9.50
CA ALA A 42 4.12 -28.02 -9.12
C ALA A 42 4.55 -29.12 -8.13
N ALA A 43 5.79 -29.61 -8.27
CA ALA A 43 6.37 -30.63 -7.41
C ALA A 43 6.51 -30.18 -5.95
N ARG A 44 6.73 -28.87 -5.70
CA ARG A 44 6.89 -28.30 -4.36
C ARG A 44 7.92 -29.07 -3.52
N SER A 45 9.00 -29.49 -4.20
CA SER A 45 10.00 -30.42 -3.68
C SER A 45 10.95 -29.78 -2.68
N SER A 46 11.13 -28.45 -2.75
CA SER A 46 11.88 -27.65 -1.79
C SER A 46 11.00 -26.56 -1.16
N ASP A 47 11.47 -25.98 -0.06
CA ASP A 47 10.78 -24.85 0.58
C ASP A 47 10.70 -23.63 -0.34
N LEU A 48 11.75 -23.36 -1.12
CA LEU A 48 11.76 -22.33 -2.14
C LEU A 48 10.70 -22.60 -3.23
N GLU A 49 10.56 -23.85 -3.68
CA GLU A 49 9.50 -24.20 -4.64
C GLU A 49 8.10 -24.05 -4.04
N LYS A 50 7.89 -24.38 -2.76
CA LYS A 50 6.62 -24.15 -2.06
C LYS A 50 6.28 -22.66 -2.03
N GLU A 51 7.25 -21.81 -1.70
CA GLU A 51 7.08 -20.35 -1.65
C GLU A 51 6.78 -19.77 -3.03
N HIS A 52 7.54 -20.16 -4.06
CA HIS A 52 7.29 -19.73 -5.43
C HIS A 52 5.92 -20.20 -5.95
N ASN A 53 5.53 -21.44 -5.64
CA ASN A 53 4.20 -21.94 -6.01
C ASN A 53 3.10 -21.13 -5.33
N ALA A 54 3.23 -20.87 -4.03
CA ALA A 54 2.28 -20.07 -3.26
C ALA A 54 2.18 -18.64 -3.82
N LEU A 55 3.32 -18.00 -4.15
CA LEU A 55 3.34 -16.69 -4.78
C LEU A 55 2.63 -16.70 -6.13
N ALA A 56 2.94 -17.66 -7.01
CA ALA A 56 2.34 -17.75 -8.34
C ALA A 56 0.82 -17.99 -8.28
N ARG A 57 0.35 -18.84 -7.35
CA ARG A 57 -1.08 -19.04 -7.08
C ARG A 57 -1.74 -17.76 -6.59
N ARG A 58 -1.10 -17.03 -5.68
CA ARG A 58 -1.60 -15.76 -5.14
C ARG A 58 -1.69 -14.67 -6.21
N LEU A 59 -0.67 -14.55 -7.05
CA LEU A 59 -0.65 -13.61 -8.18
C LEU A 59 -1.78 -13.90 -9.16
N LEU A 60 -2.05 -15.17 -9.46
CA LEU A 60 -3.16 -15.55 -10.34
C LEU A 60 -4.53 -15.30 -9.69
N GLY A 61 -4.70 -15.73 -8.44
CA GLY A 61 -5.97 -15.62 -7.70
C GLY A 61 -6.36 -14.20 -7.32
N ARG A 62 -5.38 -13.28 -7.18
CA ARG A 62 -5.59 -11.87 -6.81
C ARG A 62 -5.05 -10.90 -7.85
N HIS A 63 -5.06 -11.29 -9.12
CA HIS A 63 -4.48 -10.47 -10.18
C HIS A 63 -5.14 -9.10 -10.32
N ASP A 64 -6.45 -8.98 -10.05
CA ASP A 64 -7.15 -7.69 -10.08
C ASP A 64 -6.64 -6.73 -9.01
N ASP A 65 -6.31 -7.23 -7.81
CA ASP A 65 -5.70 -6.42 -6.75
C ASP A 65 -4.30 -5.96 -7.15
N HIS A 66 -3.48 -6.88 -7.69
CA HIS A 66 -2.11 -6.60 -8.10
C HIS A 66 -2.02 -5.66 -9.30
N LEU A 67 -3.05 -5.63 -10.16
CA LEU A 67 -3.11 -4.79 -11.36
C LEU A 67 -4.09 -3.64 -11.21
N ARG A 68 -4.55 -3.32 -9.99
CA ARG A 68 -5.58 -2.30 -9.77
C ARG A 68 -5.19 -0.91 -10.25
N PHE A 69 -3.90 -0.56 -10.15
CA PHE A 69 -3.34 0.67 -10.69
C PHE A 69 -3.55 0.85 -12.20
N THR A 70 -3.86 -0.24 -12.93
CA THR A 70 -4.13 -0.20 -14.38
C THR A 70 -5.54 0.27 -14.73
N VAL A 71 -6.45 0.30 -13.74
CA VAL A 71 -7.87 0.67 -13.92
C VAL A 71 -8.31 1.78 -12.99
N ASP A 72 -7.58 2.03 -11.90
CA ASP A 72 -7.85 3.07 -10.92
C ASP A 72 -6.60 3.91 -10.69
N ALA A 73 -6.55 5.12 -11.27
CA ALA A 73 -5.41 6.03 -11.19
C ALA A 73 -5.14 6.54 -9.76
N ARG A 74 -6.07 6.36 -8.83
CA ARG A 74 -5.87 6.71 -7.41
C ARG A 74 -5.01 5.68 -6.68
N VAL A 75 -4.81 4.50 -7.28
CA VAL A 75 -4.01 3.41 -6.70
C VAL A 75 -2.60 3.47 -7.28
N PRO A 76 -1.56 3.72 -6.46
CA PRO A 76 -0.18 3.69 -6.93
C PRO A 76 0.21 2.28 -7.43
N PHE A 77 1.18 2.22 -8.34
CA PHE A 77 1.74 0.94 -8.81
C PHE A 77 2.59 0.25 -7.74
N ASP A 78 3.12 1.01 -6.78
CA ASP A 78 3.94 0.52 -5.69
C ASP A 78 3.18 0.52 -4.35
N ASN A 79 3.75 -0.17 -3.36
CA ASN A 79 3.23 -0.26 -2.01
C ASN A 79 4.07 0.56 -1.00
N ASN A 80 4.91 1.49 -1.45
CA ASN A 80 5.88 2.19 -0.60
C ASN A 80 5.18 2.94 0.54
N ALA A 81 4.03 3.56 0.26
CA ALA A 81 3.23 4.24 1.27
C ALA A 81 2.78 3.27 2.36
N ALA A 82 2.25 2.09 2.02
CA ALA A 82 1.83 1.10 2.99
C ALA A 82 3.02 0.53 3.78
N GLU A 83 4.14 0.24 3.10
CA GLU A 83 5.36 -0.27 3.72
C GLU A 83 6.01 0.73 4.68
N ARG A 84 5.84 2.04 4.49
CA ARG A 84 6.32 3.06 5.43
C ARG A 84 5.45 3.18 6.68
N GLU A 85 4.15 2.93 6.56
CA GLU A 85 3.19 3.10 7.67
C GLU A 85 3.10 1.85 8.58
N ILE A 86 3.17 0.65 8.00
CA ILE A 86 3.09 -0.63 8.74
C ILE A 86 4.15 -0.80 9.84
N PRO A 87 5.43 -0.42 9.63
CA PRO A 87 6.49 -0.65 10.61
C PRO A 87 6.22 -0.02 11.96
N MET A 88 5.46 1.06 12.05
CA MET A 88 5.19 1.73 13.34
C MET A 88 4.37 0.85 14.29
N ILE A 89 3.52 -0.02 13.76
CA ILE A 89 2.81 -1.03 14.55
C ILE A 89 3.79 -2.07 15.07
N LYS A 90 4.71 -2.53 14.23
CA LYS A 90 5.74 -3.53 14.60
C LYS A 90 6.78 -2.98 15.57
N ILE A 91 7.20 -1.73 15.40
CA ILE A 91 8.11 -1.03 16.31
C ILE A 91 7.47 -0.90 17.68
N ARG A 92 6.19 -0.50 17.75
CA ARG A 92 5.47 -0.47 19.03
C ARG A 92 5.40 -1.86 19.67
N GLN A 93 5.10 -2.91 18.90
CA GLN A 93 5.12 -4.28 19.41
C GLN A 93 6.49 -4.69 19.96
N LYS A 94 7.56 -4.31 19.25
CA LYS A 94 8.94 -4.62 19.63
C LYS A 94 9.38 -3.90 20.90
N ILE A 95 9.06 -2.60 21.03
CA ILE A 95 9.56 -1.75 22.11
C ILE A 95 8.63 -1.78 23.33
N SER A 96 7.32 -1.70 23.10
CA SER A 96 6.30 -1.55 24.15
C SER A 96 5.48 -2.83 24.41
N GLY A 97 5.76 -3.92 23.70
CA GLY A 97 4.99 -5.16 23.80
C GLY A 97 3.63 -5.10 23.12
N CYS A 98 2.72 -6.01 23.49
CA CYS A 98 1.40 -6.11 22.86
C CYS A 98 0.41 -5.03 23.34
N LEU A 99 -0.58 -4.75 22.49
CA LEU A 99 -1.76 -3.96 22.86
C LEU A 99 -2.69 -4.85 23.70
N ARG A 100 -3.01 -4.42 24.92
CA ARG A 100 -3.81 -5.22 25.87
C ARG A 100 -5.31 -5.21 25.59
N THR A 101 -5.80 -4.22 24.84
CA THR A 101 -7.22 -4.06 24.49
C THR A 101 -7.36 -3.61 23.04
N LEU A 102 -8.50 -3.98 22.42
CA LEU A 102 -8.85 -3.52 21.08
C LEU A 102 -9.00 -1.98 21.04
N THR A 103 -9.66 -1.40 22.05
CA THR A 103 -9.81 0.06 22.16
C THR A 103 -8.48 0.81 22.16
N GLY A 104 -7.47 0.30 22.90
CA GLY A 104 -6.13 0.90 22.90
C GLY A 104 -5.41 0.75 21.56
N ALA A 105 -5.71 -0.31 20.82
CA ALA A 105 -5.21 -0.51 19.46
C ALA A 105 -5.83 0.49 18.48
N GLU A 106 -7.15 0.65 18.54
CA GLU A 106 -7.90 1.60 17.71
C GLU A 106 -7.44 3.04 17.95
N GLN A 107 -7.32 3.45 19.21
CA GLN A 107 -6.80 4.77 19.58
C GLN A 107 -5.41 5.02 18.99
N PHE A 108 -4.51 4.04 19.10
CA PHE A 108 -3.18 4.15 18.53
C PHE A 108 -3.19 4.33 17.03
N VAL A 109 -3.94 3.48 16.31
CA VAL A 109 -4.04 3.56 14.86
C VAL A 109 -4.67 4.89 14.46
N ALA A 110 -5.67 5.40 15.19
CA ALA A 110 -6.26 6.70 14.93
C ALA A 110 -5.23 7.85 15.05
N PHE A 111 -4.43 7.88 16.13
CA PHE A 111 -3.36 8.87 16.27
C PHE A 111 -2.32 8.77 15.16
N ARG A 112 -1.88 7.56 14.83
CA ARG A 112 -0.90 7.34 13.75
C ARG A 112 -1.44 7.78 12.40
N SER A 113 -2.69 7.44 12.07
CA SER A 113 -3.37 7.86 10.85
C SER A 113 -3.52 9.38 10.76
N TYR A 114 -3.88 10.05 11.86
CA TYR A 114 -3.97 11.50 11.92
C TYR A 114 -2.62 12.15 11.60
N LEU A 115 -1.55 11.74 12.28
CA LEU A 115 -0.20 12.30 12.09
C LEU A 115 0.38 12.01 10.71
N ALA A 116 0.13 10.81 10.17
CA ALA A 116 0.51 10.48 8.81
C ALA A 116 -0.19 11.37 7.79
N THR A 117 -1.47 11.69 8.03
CA THR A 117 -2.25 12.59 7.16
C THR A 117 -1.72 14.02 7.25
N THR A 118 -1.54 14.56 8.46
CA THR A 118 -1.03 15.93 8.63
C THR A 118 0.35 16.10 7.98
N ALA A 119 1.24 15.11 8.15
CA ALA A 119 2.57 15.13 7.53
C ALA A 119 2.51 15.11 6.00
N LYS A 120 1.60 14.33 5.38
CA LYS A 120 1.38 14.32 3.92
C LYS A 120 0.92 15.67 3.37
N HIS A 121 0.25 16.46 4.19
CA HIS A 121 -0.19 17.82 3.85
C HIS A 121 0.82 18.90 4.27
N GLY A 122 2.05 18.53 4.63
CA GLY A 122 3.11 19.47 4.97
C GLY A 122 2.94 20.18 6.31
N VAL A 123 2.05 19.68 7.17
CA VAL A 123 1.87 20.21 8.52
C VAL A 123 2.91 19.58 9.44
N ASP A 124 3.60 20.42 10.22
CA ASP A 124 4.52 19.95 11.24
C ASP A 124 3.80 19.06 12.28
N LEU A 125 4.45 17.96 12.69
CA LEU A 125 3.82 16.98 13.57
C LEU A 125 3.59 17.53 14.98
N PHE A 126 4.50 18.37 15.49
CA PHE A 126 4.35 18.96 16.82
C PHE A 126 3.22 20.00 16.83
N ASP A 127 3.13 20.80 15.77
CA ASP A 127 2.00 21.72 15.60
C ASP A 127 0.66 20.98 15.48
N ALA A 128 0.62 19.89 14.71
CA ALA A 128 -0.57 19.06 14.57
C ALA A 128 -1.03 18.44 15.90
N LEU A 129 -0.08 18.00 16.74
CA LEU A 129 -0.35 17.49 18.09
C LEU A 129 -0.83 18.60 19.03
N THR A 130 -0.20 19.76 18.98
CA THR A 130 -0.57 20.93 19.78
C THR A 130 -2.00 21.37 19.45
N GLN A 131 -2.34 21.43 18.17
CA GLN A 131 -3.69 21.72 17.69
C GLN A 131 -4.72 20.68 18.16
N LEU A 132 -4.38 19.39 18.05
CA LEU A 132 -5.24 18.30 18.51
C LEU A 132 -5.51 18.36 20.03
N ALA A 133 -4.47 18.61 20.83
CA ALA A 133 -4.58 18.73 22.29
C ALA A 133 -5.43 19.94 22.73
N ASN A 134 -5.41 21.03 21.95
CA ASN A 134 -6.25 22.21 22.19
C ASN A 134 -7.66 22.11 21.59
N HIS A 135 -8.11 20.90 21.21
CA HIS A 135 -9.41 20.65 20.57
C HIS A 135 -9.62 21.40 19.24
N ARG A 136 -8.54 21.82 18.58
CA ARG A 136 -8.54 22.52 17.29
C ARG A 136 -7.85 21.69 16.22
N ARG A 137 -8.29 20.44 16.05
CA ARG A 137 -7.64 19.48 15.15
C ARG A 137 -7.51 20.06 13.73
N TRP A 138 -6.36 19.85 13.11
CA TRP A 138 -6.19 20.18 11.70
C TRP A 138 -7.03 19.20 10.85
N MET A 139 -7.69 19.72 9.81
CA MET A 139 -8.45 18.93 8.86
C MET A 139 -8.02 19.35 7.45
N PRO A 140 -7.90 18.41 6.50
CA PRO A 140 -7.63 18.76 5.11
C PRO A 140 -8.79 19.60 4.56
N SER A 141 -8.46 20.65 3.81
CA SER A 141 -9.46 21.40 3.04
C SER A 141 -10.07 20.46 2.01
N THR A 142 -11.40 20.33 2.01
CA THR A 142 -12.10 19.60 0.95
C THR A 142 -12.10 20.47 -0.29
N ALA A 143 -11.42 20.03 -1.35
CA ALA A 143 -11.48 20.65 -2.67
C ALA A 143 -12.73 20.16 -3.42
#